data_AF-A0AAD7SY33-F1
#
_entry.id   AF-A0AAD7SY33-F1
#
_cell.length_a   1.000
_cell.length_b   1.000
_cell.length_c   1.000
_cell.angle_alpha   90.00
_cell.angle_beta   90.00
_cell.angle_gamma   90.00
#
_symmetry.space_group_name_H-M   'P 1'
#
loop_
_entity.id
_entity.type
_entity.pdbx_description
1 polymer ?
#
loop_
_entity_poly.entity_id
_entity_poly.type
_entity_poly.pdbx_seq_one_letter_code
_entity_poly.pdbx_strand_id
1 'polypeptide(L)'
;MLQNYYSASDIKAYGCLKEFPSNRSQQIKLESLEPPKMSGDILIPDDRAFSSFKNECNSEEGWNLTYNKSGITVWIHILEEEKSLHKIKCRMVCKDVAADSMYDVLHDIEYRKKWDANVIETFDIGKLTVNADVGYYSWKCPKPLKNRDVITLRSWLPMGSDYIIMNYSIKHSKYPPKKDMVRAVSIQTGYLIQSNGPTSCTLTYLAQVDPRGSLPKWVVNKSSQFLAPKAMKKINKACLKYREWKQRHNPGFKPWLYPEQNSLSSIPLSELSIQHADSLENIDESGLSEAKEERGEGSDEEAPH
;
A
#
# COMPACT_ATOMS: atom_id res chain seq x y z
N MET A 1 -10.10 -8.99 22.85
CA MET A 1 -10.31 -10.06 21.85
C MET A 1 -9.31 -9.94 20.68
N LEU A 2 -8.02 -10.17 20.95
CA LEU A 2 -6.93 -10.23 19.95
C LEU A 2 -6.13 -11.55 20.10
N GLN A 3 -6.81 -12.60 20.57
CA GLN A 3 -6.15 -13.78 21.13
C GLN A 3 -5.94 -14.94 20.14
N ASN A 4 -6.19 -14.79 18.84
CA ASN A 4 -6.15 -15.92 17.90
C ASN A 4 -5.58 -15.57 16.52
N TYR A 5 -4.37 -15.04 16.46
CA TYR A 5 -3.60 -15.08 15.21
C TYR A 5 -2.19 -15.53 15.54
N TYR A 6 -1.86 -16.71 15.01
CA TYR A 6 -0.66 -17.54 15.22
C TYR A 6 -0.73 -18.49 16.43
N SER A 7 -1.34 -19.67 16.23
CA SER A 7 -0.90 -20.86 16.95
C SER A 7 0.16 -21.58 16.12
N ALA A 8 1.20 -22.08 16.80
CA ALA A 8 2.35 -22.80 16.28
C ALA A 8 2.02 -24.19 15.67
N SER A 9 0.86 -24.33 15.01
CA SER A 9 0.37 -25.58 14.43
C SER A 9 0.24 -25.56 12.90
N ASP A 10 0.36 -24.39 12.25
CA ASP A 10 0.25 -24.29 10.79
C ASP A 10 1.59 -24.51 10.04
N ILE A 11 2.62 -24.98 10.76
CA ILE A 11 3.95 -25.37 10.22
C ILE A 11 4.04 -26.89 9.97
N LYS A 12 2.93 -27.66 10.12
CA LYS A 12 2.93 -29.14 9.95
C LYS A 12 2.05 -29.71 8.83
N ALA A 13 1.59 -28.91 7.89
CA ALA A 13 1.12 -29.37 6.58
C ALA A 13 1.87 -28.50 5.57
N TYR A 14 2.79 -29.01 4.74
CA TYR A 14 2.58 -30.01 3.71
C TYR A 14 3.86 -30.82 3.49
N GLY A 15 3.86 -32.07 3.95
CA GLY A 15 4.74 -33.11 3.43
C GLY A 15 3.94 -33.98 2.47
N CYS A 16 4.09 -33.77 1.17
CA CYS A 16 3.97 -34.81 0.14
C CYS A 16 4.47 -34.24 -1.18
N LEU A 17 5.77 -34.41 -1.43
CA LEU A 17 6.35 -34.35 -2.77
C LEU A 17 5.68 -35.43 -3.62
N LYS A 18 5.13 -35.05 -4.78
CA LYS A 18 4.95 -35.97 -5.90
C LYS A 18 5.59 -35.36 -7.14
N GLU A 19 6.69 -35.99 -7.52
CA GLU A 19 7.40 -35.86 -8.79
C GLU A 19 6.45 -36.08 -9.97
N PHE A 20 6.61 -35.32 -11.05
CA PHE A 20 6.35 -35.72 -12.45
C PHE A 20 7.03 -34.72 -13.41
N PRO A 21 7.34 -35.11 -14.65
CA PRO A 21 8.71 -35.09 -15.15
C PRO A 21 9.03 -33.91 -16.06
N SER A 22 10.34 -33.65 -16.17
CA SER A 22 10.99 -32.77 -17.13
C SER A 22 10.65 -33.14 -18.57
N ASN A 23 10.29 -32.16 -19.39
CA ASN A 23 10.51 -32.24 -20.83
C ASN A 23 11.09 -30.93 -21.36
N ARG A 24 12.33 -31.04 -21.86
CA ARG A 24 13.01 -30.08 -22.73
C ARG A 24 12.20 -29.89 -24.01
N SER A 25 12.16 -28.65 -24.50
CA SER A 25 12.54 -28.24 -25.87
C SER A 25 11.64 -27.10 -26.34
N GLN A 26 12.16 -25.87 -26.31
CA GLN A 26 12.14 -24.90 -27.43
C GLN A 26 12.68 -23.57 -26.91
N GLN A 27 13.97 -23.35 -27.17
CA GLN A 27 14.68 -22.12 -26.88
C GLN A 27 14.45 -21.19 -28.08
N ILE A 28 13.46 -20.31 -27.98
CA ILE A 28 13.34 -19.16 -28.89
C ILE A 28 14.25 -18.07 -28.32
N LYS A 29 15.25 -17.66 -29.12
CA LYS A 29 16.08 -16.48 -28.88
C LYS A 29 15.17 -15.25 -28.86
N LEU A 30 14.74 -14.81 -27.67
CA LEU A 30 14.39 -13.41 -27.45
C LEU A 30 15.72 -12.67 -27.28
N GLU A 31 16.08 -11.87 -28.28
CA GLU A 31 17.09 -10.83 -28.10
C GLU A 31 16.70 -9.99 -26.88
N SER A 32 17.66 -9.88 -25.97
CA SER A 32 17.59 -9.13 -24.73
C SER A 32 17.34 -7.66 -25.02
N LEU A 33 16.07 -7.26 -25.07
CA LEU A 33 15.68 -5.91 -24.71
C LEU A 33 15.95 -5.77 -23.22
N GLU A 34 17.14 -5.31 -22.88
CA GLU A 34 17.42 -4.82 -21.53
C GLU A 34 16.30 -3.85 -21.14
N PRO A 35 15.71 -3.99 -19.93
CA PRO A 35 14.71 -3.03 -19.49
C PRO A 35 15.35 -1.63 -19.51
N PRO A 36 14.63 -0.59 -19.95
CA PRO A 36 15.18 0.75 -20.01
C PRO A 36 15.70 1.13 -18.63
N LYS A 37 17.00 1.46 -18.55
CA LYS A 37 17.60 2.08 -17.36
C LYS A 37 16.78 3.33 -17.05
N MET A 38 15.96 3.25 -16.01
CA MET A 38 15.29 4.42 -15.44
C MET A 38 16.38 5.42 -15.07
N SER A 39 16.44 6.55 -15.79
CA SER A 39 17.35 7.65 -15.48
C SER A 39 17.14 8.07 -14.03
N GLY A 40 18.23 8.32 -13.29
CA GLY A 40 18.27 8.50 -11.84
C GLY A 40 17.58 9.76 -11.26
N ASP A 41 16.67 10.38 -12.01
CA ASP A 41 15.98 11.61 -11.63
C ASP A 41 14.59 11.34 -11.06
N ILE A 42 14.17 12.16 -10.10
CA ILE A 42 12.80 12.14 -9.58
C ILE A 42 11.84 12.57 -10.67
N LEU A 43 10.82 11.75 -10.94
CA LEU A 43 9.78 12.02 -11.93
C LEU A 43 8.44 12.30 -11.24
N ILE A 44 7.90 13.49 -11.45
CA ILE A 44 6.52 13.79 -11.08
C ILE A 44 5.63 13.08 -12.11
N PRO A 45 4.68 12.22 -11.69
CA PRO A 45 3.83 11.49 -12.63
C PRO A 45 3.09 12.42 -13.61
N ASP A 46 3.23 12.14 -14.90
CA ASP A 46 2.55 12.82 -16.00
C ASP A 46 1.36 11.99 -16.53
N ASP A 47 0.69 12.49 -17.56
CA ASP A 47 -0.47 11.81 -18.16
C ASP A 47 -0.17 10.39 -18.66
N ARG A 48 1.08 10.14 -19.10
CA ARG A 48 1.51 8.80 -19.54
C ARG A 48 1.60 7.86 -18.35
N ALA A 49 2.17 8.32 -17.24
CA ALA A 49 2.24 7.54 -16.00
C ALA A 49 0.84 7.18 -15.48
N PHE A 50 -0.10 8.13 -15.47
CA PHE A 50 -1.48 7.87 -15.07
C PHE A 50 -2.19 6.89 -16.00
N SER A 51 -2.00 7.05 -17.32
CA SER A 51 -2.59 6.15 -18.33
C SER A 51 -2.02 4.73 -18.20
N SER A 52 -0.72 4.59 -18.00
CA SER A 52 -0.04 3.30 -17.79
C SER A 52 -0.56 2.60 -16.54
N PHE A 53 -0.67 3.32 -15.41
CA PHE A 53 -1.21 2.78 -14.17
C PHE A 53 -2.67 2.32 -14.30
N LYS A 54 -3.51 3.12 -14.99
CA LYS A 54 -4.89 2.73 -15.28
C LYS A 54 -4.96 1.44 -16.10
N ASN A 55 -4.13 1.34 -17.13
CA ASN A 55 -4.04 0.14 -17.97
C ASN A 55 -3.58 -1.08 -17.16
N GLU A 56 -2.58 -0.92 -16.29
CA GLU A 56 -2.09 -2.01 -15.42
C GLU A 56 -3.14 -2.48 -14.40
N CYS A 57 -3.92 -1.54 -13.85
CA CYS A 57 -5.06 -1.85 -12.97
C CYS A 57 -6.18 -2.61 -13.69
N ASN A 58 -6.39 -2.33 -14.98
CA ASN A 58 -7.46 -2.92 -15.78
C ASN A 58 -7.07 -4.22 -16.46
N SER A 59 -5.80 -4.40 -16.81
CA SER A 59 -5.29 -5.60 -17.48
C SER A 59 -5.47 -6.85 -16.61
N GLU A 60 -5.74 -7.99 -17.20
CA GLU A 60 -5.66 -9.30 -16.54
C GLU A 60 -4.48 -10.13 -17.09
N GLU A 61 -3.86 -9.67 -18.18
CA GLU A 61 -2.73 -10.34 -18.81
C GLU A 61 -1.50 -10.33 -17.89
N GLY A 62 -0.88 -11.50 -17.71
CA GLY A 62 0.24 -11.69 -16.79
C GLY A 62 -0.15 -11.76 -15.30
N TRP A 63 -1.42 -11.55 -14.95
CA TRP A 63 -1.88 -11.56 -13.56
C TRP A 63 -2.47 -12.91 -13.16
N ASN A 64 -1.91 -13.55 -12.14
CA ASN A 64 -2.43 -14.79 -11.59
C ASN A 64 -3.48 -14.50 -10.51
N LEU A 65 -4.70 -15.00 -10.70
CA LEU A 65 -5.78 -14.87 -9.72
C LEU A 65 -5.50 -15.76 -8.49
N THR A 66 -5.45 -15.18 -7.29
CA THR A 66 -5.18 -15.92 -6.04
C THR A 66 -6.34 -15.89 -5.04
N TYR A 67 -7.26 -14.94 -5.17
CA TYR A 67 -8.44 -14.86 -4.31
C TYR A 67 -9.61 -14.25 -5.08
N ASN A 68 -10.80 -14.83 -4.93
CA ASN A 68 -12.03 -14.25 -5.44
C ASN A 68 -13.21 -14.62 -4.54
N LYS A 69 -13.62 -13.70 -3.65
CA LYS A 69 -14.75 -13.93 -2.74
C LYS A 69 -15.32 -12.62 -2.22
N SER A 70 -16.64 -12.60 -2.03
CA SER A 70 -17.35 -11.47 -1.40
C SER A 70 -17.11 -10.11 -2.07
N GLY A 71 -17.06 -10.10 -3.42
CA GLY A 71 -16.84 -8.88 -4.20
C GLY A 71 -15.41 -8.33 -4.12
N ILE A 72 -14.45 -9.12 -3.62
CA ILE A 72 -13.03 -8.81 -3.61
C ILE A 72 -12.28 -9.86 -4.43
N THR A 73 -11.38 -9.37 -5.27
CA THR A 73 -10.57 -10.18 -6.15
C THR A 73 -9.11 -9.76 -6.02
N VAL A 74 -8.20 -10.73 -5.84
CA VAL A 74 -6.75 -10.49 -5.69
C VAL A 74 -6.02 -11.23 -6.79
N TRP A 75 -5.10 -10.53 -7.43
CA TRP A 75 -4.15 -11.07 -8.38
C TRP A 75 -2.72 -10.77 -7.95
N ILE A 76 -1.79 -11.63 -8.38
CA ILE A 76 -0.36 -11.43 -8.24
C ILE A 76 0.29 -11.45 -9.63
N HIS A 77 1.21 -10.52 -9.86
CA HIS A 77 2.11 -10.59 -11.02
C HIS A 77 3.45 -11.10 -10.52
N ILE A 78 3.75 -12.35 -10.89
CA ILE A 78 5.01 -13.02 -10.53
C ILE A 78 6.06 -12.56 -11.53
N LEU A 79 6.99 -11.72 -11.08
CA LEU A 79 8.09 -11.24 -11.91
C LEU A 79 9.21 -12.32 -11.98
N GLU A 80 9.61 -12.84 -10.81
CA GLU A 80 10.47 -14.02 -10.62
C GLU A 80 10.15 -14.67 -9.27
N GLU A 81 9.79 -15.96 -9.26
CA GLU A 81 9.12 -16.68 -8.16
C GLU A 81 9.86 -16.66 -6.80
N GLU A 82 11.20 -16.56 -6.79
CA GLU A 82 12.01 -16.62 -5.57
C GLU A 82 12.91 -15.40 -5.33
N LYS A 83 13.10 -14.56 -6.34
CA LYS A 83 14.07 -13.44 -6.30
C LYS A 83 13.41 -12.07 -6.24
N SER A 84 12.13 -11.96 -6.57
CA SER A 84 11.45 -10.68 -6.73
C SER A 84 10.31 -10.48 -5.73
N LEU A 85 10.05 -9.22 -5.39
CA LEU A 85 8.81 -8.82 -4.75
C LEU A 85 7.73 -8.78 -5.83
N HIS A 86 6.67 -9.57 -5.65
CA HIS A 86 5.58 -9.61 -6.61
C HIS A 86 4.76 -8.33 -6.55
N LYS A 87 4.18 -7.93 -7.69
CA LYS A 87 3.13 -6.92 -7.65
C LYS A 87 1.84 -7.58 -7.20
N ILE A 88 1.08 -6.89 -6.36
CA ILE A 88 -0.26 -7.28 -5.94
C ILE A 88 -1.29 -6.30 -6.50
N LYS A 89 -2.38 -6.85 -7.01
CA LYS A 89 -3.56 -6.10 -7.42
C LYS A 89 -4.76 -6.63 -6.67
N CYS A 90 -5.51 -5.76 -6.00
CA CYS A 90 -6.69 -6.12 -5.25
C CYS A 90 -7.84 -5.21 -5.68
N ARG A 91 -8.90 -5.79 -6.25
CA ARG A 91 -10.10 -5.08 -6.71
C ARG A 91 -11.26 -5.37 -5.76
N MET A 92 -12.03 -4.35 -5.41
CA MET A 92 -13.20 -4.48 -4.55
C MET A 92 -14.35 -3.62 -5.06
N VAL A 93 -15.52 -4.23 -5.20
CA VAL A 93 -16.77 -3.51 -5.47
C VAL A 93 -17.33 -2.94 -4.18
N CYS A 94 -17.50 -1.62 -4.13
CA CYS A 94 -18.02 -0.87 -2.99
C CYS A 94 -19.44 -0.41 -3.30
N LYS A 95 -20.45 -1.15 -2.84
CA LYS A 95 -21.86 -0.93 -3.21
C LYS A 95 -22.50 0.32 -2.61
N ASP A 96 -22.02 0.74 -1.44
CA ASP A 96 -22.61 1.81 -0.63
C ASP A 96 -21.64 2.98 -0.41
N VAL A 97 -20.67 3.14 -1.31
CA VAL A 97 -19.66 4.21 -1.25
C VAL A 97 -19.54 4.86 -2.62
N ALA A 98 -19.83 6.15 -2.69
CA ALA A 98 -19.61 6.97 -3.88
C ALA A 98 -18.10 7.17 -4.13
N ALA A 99 -17.72 7.33 -5.40
CA ALA A 99 -16.32 7.46 -5.81
C ALA A 99 -15.62 8.69 -5.18
N ASP A 100 -16.33 9.81 -5.03
CA ASP A 100 -15.83 11.04 -4.39
C ASP A 100 -15.53 10.82 -2.89
N SER A 101 -16.38 10.08 -2.19
CA SER A 101 -16.24 9.76 -0.78
C SER A 101 -15.06 8.83 -0.54
N MET A 102 -14.84 7.87 -1.45
CA MET A 102 -13.64 7.03 -1.45
C MET A 102 -12.38 7.87 -1.68
N TYR A 103 -12.44 8.79 -2.65
CA TYR A 103 -11.34 9.67 -2.99
C TYR A 103 -10.94 10.58 -1.82
N ASP A 104 -11.92 11.20 -1.16
CA ASP A 104 -11.69 12.02 0.02
C ASP A 104 -11.05 11.22 1.17
N VAL A 105 -11.53 10.01 1.46
CA VAL A 105 -10.98 9.18 2.55
C VAL A 105 -9.54 8.78 2.32
N LEU A 106 -9.14 8.58 1.06
CA LEU A 106 -7.75 8.24 0.72
C LEU A 106 -6.82 9.46 0.80
N HIS A 107 -7.34 10.68 0.64
CA HIS A 107 -6.56 11.92 0.76
C HIS A 107 -6.50 12.48 2.19
N ASP A 108 -7.56 12.31 2.98
CA ASP A 108 -7.68 12.94 4.30
C ASP A 108 -6.77 12.28 5.35
N ILE A 109 -5.54 12.79 5.48
CA ILE A 109 -4.53 12.31 6.43
C ILE A 109 -4.93 12.49 7.89
N GLU A 110 -5.80 13.47 8.20
CA GLU A 110 -6.34 13.66 9.54
C GLU A 110 -7.32 12.52 9.86
N TYR A 111 -8.21 12.23 8.90
CA TYR A 111 -9.12 11.10 9.05
C TYR A 111 -8.39 9.76 9.09
N ARG A 112 -7.27 9.62 8.35
CA ARG A 112 -6.45 8.40 8.38
C ARG A 112 -6.06 8.00 9.81
N LYS A 113 -5.67 8.97 10.65
CA LYS A 113 -5.35 8.75 12.07
C LYS A 113 -6.55 8.25 12.89
N LYS A 114 -7.78 8.55 12.45
CA LYS A 114 -9.00 8.12 13.14
C LYS A 114 -9.36 6.66 12.88
N TRP A 115 -9.24 6.19 11.63
CA TRP A 115 -9.72 4.85 11.24
C TRP A 115 -8.62 3.81 11.12
N ASP A 116 -7.36 4.21 10.89
CA ASP A 116 -6.24 3.28 10.76
C ASP A 116 -5.46 3.17 12.07
N ALA A 117 -5.84 2.18 12.89
CA ALA A 117 -5.20 1.91 14.18
C ALA A 117 -3.71 1.53 14.10
N ASN A 118 -3.20 1.21 12.90
CA ASN A 118 -1.78 0.89 12.72
C ASN A 118 -0.93 2.14 12.52
N VAL A 119 -1.50 3.30 12.22
CA VAL A 119 -0.75 4.54 12.04
C VAL A 119 -0.07 4.93 13.34
N ILE A 120 1.22 5.22 13.26
CA ILE A 120 1.98 5.87 14.34
C ILE A 120 2.01 7.37 14.07
N GLU A 121 2.44 7.75 12.87
CA GLU A 121 2.58 9.14 12.46
C GLU A 121 2.34 9.27 10.95
N THR A 122 1.66 10.35 10.54
CA THR A 122 1.50 10.69 9.13
C THR A 122 1.27 12.19 8.97
N PHE A 123 1.93 12.77 7.99
CA PHE A 123 1.84 14.19 7.62
C PHE A 123 2.40 14.41 6.21
N ASP A 124 1.92 15.44 5.53
CA ASP A 124 2.50 15.89 4.28
C ASP A 124 3.70 16.81 4.59
N ILE A 125 4.83 16.58 3.92
CA ILE A 125 6.08 17.32 4.10
C ILE A 125 6.04 18.63 3.30
N GLY A 126 5.52 18.57 2.07
CA GLY A 126 5.47 19.73 1.17
C GLY A 126 4.95 19.37 -0.21
N LYS A 127 4.67 20.38 -1.03
CA LYS A 127 4.09 20.21 -2.36
C LYS A 127 5.14 20.34 -3.47
N LEU A 128 4.92 19.64 -4.58
CA LEU A 128 5.71 19.73 -5.81
C LEU A 128 4.92 20.44 -6.90
N THR A 129 3.64 20.13 -7.03
CA THR A 129 2.70 20.77 -7.95
C THR A 129 1.35 20.96 -7.25
N VAL A 130 0.32 21.38 -7.99
CA VAL A 130 -1.07 21.45 -7.49
C VAL A 130 -1.66 20.09 -7.14
N ASN A 131 -1.11 19.01 -7.72
CA ASN A 131 -1.63 17.65 -7.61
C ASN A 131 -0.54 16.61 -7.27
N ALA A 132 0.61 17.08 -6.78
CA ALA A 132 1.69 16.21 -6.35
C ALA A 132 2.36 16.77 -5.09
N ASP A 133 2.58 15.91 -4.11
CA ASP A 133 3.20 16.22 -2.84
C ASP A 133 4.17 15.13 -2.39
N VAL A 134 4.91 15.44 -1.32
CA VAL A 134 5.75 14.48 -0.60
C VAL A 134 5.17 14.31 0.79
N GLY A 135 4.97 13.07 1.21
CA GLY A 135 4.40 12.72 2.51
C GLY A 135 5.24 11.73 3.29
N TYR A 136 5.06 11.74 4.61
CA TYR A 136 5.60 10.76 5.53
C TYR A 136 4.48 9.90 6.13
N TYR A 137 4.75 8.61 6.28
CA TYR A 137 3.83 7.66 6.90
C TYR A 137 4.61 6.59 7.67
N SER A 138 4.22 6.32 8.91
CA SER A 138 4.76 5.22 9.72
C SER A 138 3.67 4.39 10.36
N TRP A 139 3.95 3.09 10.53
CA TRP A 139 2.97 2.14 11.04
C TRP A 139 3.56 1.09 11.98
N LYS A 140 2.68 0.59 12.85
CA LYS A 140 2.96 -0.51 13.77
C LYS A 140 3.06 -1.82 13.02
N CYS A 141 4.10 -2.59 13.33
CA CYS A 141 4.20 -3.98 12.92
C CYS A 141 3.95 -4.92 14.11
N PRO A 142 3.42 -6.13 13.87
CA PRO A 142 3.24 -7.10 14.94
C PRO A 142 4.61 -7.48 15.51
N LYS A 143 4.71 -7.55 16.84
CA LYS A 143 5.93 -8.02 17.48
C LYS A 143 6.27 -9.45 16.98
N PRO A 144 7.56 -9.75 16.78
CA PRO A 144 8.68 -8.94 17.20
C PRO A 144 9.21 -7.97 16.12
N LEU A 145 8.56 -7.85 14.97
CA LEU A 145 8.98 -6.96 13.89
C LEU A 145 9.03 -5.49 14.34
N LYS A 146 10.08 -4.75 13.92
CA LYS A 146 10.18 -3.31 14.14
C LYS A 146 9.10 -2.56 13.36
N ASN A 147 8.73 -1.37 13.83
CA ASN A 147 7.82 -0.52 13.08
C ASN A 147 8.46 -0.07 11.76
N ARG A 148 7.64 0.25 10.77
CA ARG A 148 8.12 0.73 9.47
C ARG A 148 7.73 2.19 9.25
N ASP A 149 8.57 2.90 8.51
CA ASP A 149 8.26 4.22 7.95
C ASP A 149 8.49 4.24 6.44
N VAL A 150 7.88 5.21 5.78
CA VAL A 150 8.05 5.47 4.35
C VAL A 150 7.95 6.97 4.08
N ILE A 151 8.71 7.42 3.09
CA ILE A 151 8.54 8.73 2.45
C ILE A 151 8.15 8.47 1.01
N THR A 152 7.09 9.13 0.56
CA THR A 152 6.58 8.95 -0.79
C THR A 152 6.35 10.27 -1.48
N LEU A 153 6.67 10.32 -2.78
CA LEU A 153 6.05 11.27 -3.69
C LEU A 153 4.68 10.68 -4.04
N ARG A 154 3.62 11.44 -3.82
CA ARG A 154 2.26 11.09 -4.19
C ARG A 154 1.76 12.09 -5.24
N SER A 155 1.04 11.58 -6.24
CA SER A 155 0.40 12.39 -7.28
C SER A 155 -1.00 11.85 -7.57
N TRP A 156 -1.93 12.74 -7.89
CA TRP A 156 -3.33 12.38 -8.14
C TRP A 156 -3.91 13.05 -9.38
N LEU A 157 -4.88 12.39 -10.00
CA LEU A 157 -5.56 12.87 -11.19
C LEU A 157 -7.04 12.45 -11.19
N PRO A 158 -7.98 13.41 -11.12
CA PRO A 158 -9.37 13.20 -11.47
C PRO A 158 -9.52 12.98 -12.99
N MET A 159 -10.29 11.97 -13.39
CA MET A 159 -10.51 11.57 -14.79
C MET A 159 -12.01 11.44 -15.07
N GLY A 160 -12.72 12.57 -15.14
CA GLY A 160 -14.18 12.57 -15.22
C GLY A 160 -14.79 12.07 -13.90
N SER A 161 -15.45 10.91 -13.92
CA SER A 161 -16.03 10.27 -12.73
C SER A 161 -15.07 9.31 -12.01
N ASP A 162 -13.90 9.04 -12.60
CA ASP A 162 -12.87 8.17 -12.05
C ASP A 162 -11.77 9.00 -11.38
N TYR A 163 -11.01 8.38 -10.47
CA TYR A 163 -9.88 9.01 -9.81
C TYR A 163 -8.68 8.08 -9.76
N ILE A 164 -7.48 8.63 -9.88
CA ILE A 164 -6.23 7.91 -9.66
C ILE A 164 -5.40 8.62 -8.60
N ILE A 165 -4.85 7.86 -7.67
CA ILE A 165 -3.83 8.31 -6.72
C ILE A 165 -2.67 7.33 -6.81
N MET A 166 -1.47 7.81 -7.12
CA MET A 166 -0.26 6.99 -7.20
C MET A 166 0.80 7.54 -6.27
N ASN A 167 1.66 6.67 -5.78
CA ASN A 167 2.83 7.04 -5.04
C ASN A 167 3.99 6.06 -5.27
N TYR A 168 5.19 6.56 -5.07
CA TYR A 168 6.40 5.75 -5.00
C TYR A 168 7.37 6.39 -3.99
N SER A 169 8.31 5.59 -3.49
CA SER A 169 9.23 6.01 -2.46
C SER A 169 10.33 6.90 -3.01
N ILE A 170 10.61 7.96 -2.26
CA ILE A 170 11.70 8.90 -2.52
C ILE A 170 12.50 9.09 -1.24
N LYS A 171 13.72 9.62 -1.36
CA LYS A 171 14.52 10.13 -0.25
C LYS A 171 14.30 11.62 -0.16
N HIS A 172 14.07 12.12 1.04
CA HIS A 172 14.09 13.55 1.34
C HIS A 172 15.26 13.82 2.30
N SER A 173 16.11 14.78 1.97
CA SER A 173 17.35 15.09 2.72
C SER A 173 17.15 15.31 4.23
N LYS A 174 16.05 15.97 4.63
CA LYS A 174 15.68 16.28 6.02
C LYS A 174 15.02 15.12 6.78
N TYR A 175 14.72 14.01 6.12
CA TYR A 175 14.01 12.86 6.72
C TYR A 175 14.77 11.53 6.46
N PRO A 176 16.00 11.39 6.98
CA PRO A 176 16.77 10.15 6.86
C PRO A 176 16.08 8.98 7.59
N PRO A 177 16.49 7.71 7.34
CA PRO A 177 16.01 6.56 8.11
C PRO A 177 16.21 6.75 9.62
N LYS A 178 15.21 6.33 10.41
CA LYS A 178 15.24 6.39 11.88
C LYS A 178 15.81 5.07 12.45
N LYS A 179 16.59 5.15 13.54
CA LYS A 179 17.29 3.97 14.13
C LYS A 179 16.33 2.89 14.65
N ASP A 180 15.16 3.29 15.13
CA ASP A 180 14.15 2.44 15.76
C ASP A 180 13.06 1.96 14.78
N MET A 181 13.19 2.29 13.49
CA MET A 181 12.24 1.90 12.45
C MET A 181 12.96 1.32 11.23
N VAL A 182 12.23 0.52 10.45
CA VAL A 182 12.69 0.02 9.15
C VAL A 182 12.11 0.92 8.06
N ARG A 183 12.98 1.55 7.25
CA ARG A 183 12.55 2.30 6.06
C ARG A 183 12.07 1.33 4.98
N ALA A 184 10.76 1.24 4.80
CA ALA A 184 10.17 0.49 3.71
C ALA A 184 10.29 1.26 2.38
N VAL A 185 10.17 0.55 1.26
CA VAL A 185 10.22 1.12 -0.08
C VAL A 185 8.97 0.74 -0.86
N SER A 186 8.12 1.73 -1.14
CA SER A 186 7.02 1.63 -2.11
C SER A 186 7.61 1.78 -3.51
N ILE A 187 7.79 0.70 -4.25
CA ILE A 187 8.30 0.76 -5.63
C ILE A 187 7.25 1.42 -6.53
N GLN A 188 6.00 1.00 -6.37
CA GLN A 188 4.83 1.59 -7.01
C GLN A 188 3.62 1.20 -6.17
N THR A 189 2.84 2.16 -5.70
CA THR A 189 1.58 1.89 -5.01
C THR A 189 0.53 2.89 -5.45
N GLY A 190 -0.72 2.47 -5.61
CA GLY A 190 -1.78 3.40 -5.93
C GLY A 190 -3.17 2.82 -5.87
N TYR A 191 -4.13 3.69 -6.16
CA TYR A 191 -5.55 3.41 -6.17
C TYR A 191 -6.14 3.94 -7.47
N LEU A 192 -6.88 3.08 -8.16
CA LEU A 192 -7.82 3.47 -9.20
C LEU A 192 -9.24 3.35 -8.61
N ILE A 193 -9.98 4.45 -8.59
CA ILE A 193 -11.37 4.52 -8.15
C ILE A 193 -12.21 4.73 -9.40
N GLN A 194 -13.10 3.79 -9.70
CA GLN A 194 -14.01 3.89 -10.85
C GLN A 194 -15.43 4.06 -10.34
N SER A 195 -16.14 5.08 -10.82
CA SER A 195 -17.55 5.24 -10.45
C SER A 195 -18.40 4.16 -11.12
N ASN A 196 -19.28 3.54 -10.33
CA ASN A 196 -20.32 2.63 -10.82
C ASN A 196 -21.71 3.28 -10.71
N GLY A 197 -21.77 4.61 -10.57
CA GLY A 197 -22.99 5.38 -10.31
C GLY A 197 -22.89 6.28 -9.08
N PRO A 198 -24.00 6.93 -8.66
CA PRO A 198 -23.99 7.96 -7.63
C PRO A 198 -23.59 7.49 -6.23
N THR A 199 -23.80 6.21 -5.91
CA THR A 199 -23.62 5.67 -4.55
C THR A 199 -22.67 4.48 -4.50
N SER A 200 -22.00 4.14 -5.61
CA SER A 200 -21.15 2.96 -5.69
C SER A 200 -19.90 3.19 -6.54
N CYS A 201 -18.82 2.51 -6.20
CA CYS A 201 -17.57 2.56 -6.93
C CYS A 201 -16.85 1.21 -6.92
N THR A 202 -15.89 1.04 -7.82
CA THR A 202 -14.90 -0.04 -7.78
C THR A 202 -13.57 0.55 -7.35
N LEU A 203 -12.99 0.03 -6.27
CA LEU A 203 -11.63 0.38 -5.86
C LEU A 203 -10.68 -0.71 -6.35
N THR A 204 -9.65 -0.34 -7.11
CA THR A 204 -8.52 -1.20 -7.44
C THR A 204 -7.27 -0.65 -6.76
N TYR A 205 -6.69 -1.44 -5.86
CA TYR A 205 -5.40 -1.18 -5.23
C TYR A 205 -4.32 -1.96 -5.97
N LEU A 206 -3.27 -1.28 -6.44
CA LEU A 206 -2.11 -1.87 -7.09
C LEU A 206 -0.88 -1.50 -6.28
N ALA A 207 -0.06 -2.47 -5.91
CA ALA A 207 1.12 -2.23 -5.09
C ALA A 207 2.28 -3.18 -5.39
N GLN A 208 3.48 -2.64 -5.27
CA GLN A 208 4.74 -3.37 -5.18
C GLN A 208 5.56 -2.69 -4.08
N VAL A 209 5.70 -3.36 -2.94
CA VAL A 209 6.32 -2.78 -1.75
C VAL A 209 7.38 -3.73 -1.22
N ASP A 210 8.56 -3.19 -0.96
CA ASP A 210 9.59 -3.84 -0.17
C ASP A 210 9.45 -3.39 1.30
N PRO A 211 8.93 -4.24 2.21
CA PRO A 211 8.86 -3.90 3.62
C PRO A 211 10.24 -3.85 4.29
N ARG A 212 11.31 -4.26 3.57
CA ARG A 212 12.68 -4.43 4.04
C ARG A 212 12.75 -5.26 5.33
N GLY A 213 13.90 -5.23 5.99
CA GLY A 213 14.19 -6.09 7.14
C GLY A 213 14.63 -7.48 6.72
N SER A 214 14.49 -8.47 7.61
CA SER A 214 14.93 -9.85 7.36
C SER A 214 13.80 -10.82 6.97
N LEU A 215 12.61 -10.31 6.67
CA LEU A 215 11.50 -11.15 6.25
C LEU A 215 11.83 -11.77 4.87
N PRO A 216 11.78 -13.11 4.73
CA PRO A 216 11.94 -13.74 3.43
C PRO A 216 10.89 -13.23 2.44
N LYS A 217 11.28 -12.99 1.18
CA LYS A 217 10.37 -12.44 0.15
C LYS A 217 9.09 -13.26 -0.03
N TRP A 218 9.17 -14.59 0.09
CA TRP A 218 8.00 -15.46 0.03
C TRP A 218 6.98 -15.20 1.16
N VAL A 219 7.45 -14.83 2.37
CA VAL A 219 6.58 -14.45 3.50
C VAL A 219 5.87 -13.13 3.20
N VAL A 220 6.61 -12.16 2.66
CA VAL A 220 6.07 -10.87 2.24
C VAL A 220 5.01 -11.08 1.15
N ASN A 221 5.33 -11.84 0.11
CA ASN A 221 4.43 -12.12 -0.99
C ASN A 221 3.16 -12.83 -0.51
N LYS A 222 3.27 -13.83 0.38
CA LYS A 222 2.11 -14.55 0.93
C LYS A 222 1.25 -13.66 1.83
N SER A 223 1.87 -12.91 2.74
CA SER A 223 1.14 -12.05 3.69
C SER A 223 0.38 -10.92 2.98
N SER A 224 0.97 -10.32 1.94
CA SER A 224 0.35 -9.24 1.16
C SER A 224 -1.02 -9.64 0.58
N GLN A 225 -1.17 -10.89 0.12
CA GLN A 225 -2.41 -11.43 -0.45
C GLN A 225 -3.55 -11.48 0.56
N PHE A 226 -3.25 -11.68 1.85
CA PHE A 226 -4.26 -11.68 2.92
C PHE A 226 -4.51 -10.29 3.50
N LEU A 227 -3.47 -9.43 3.53
CA LEU A 227 -3.54 -8.10 4.11
C LEU A 227 -4.26 -7.11 3.19
N ALA A 228 -4.07 -7.19 1.87
CA ALA A 228 -4.71 -6.27 0.92
C ALA A 228 -6.25 -6.29 1.00
N PRO A 229 -6.94 -7.46 0.97
CA PRO A 229 -8.39 -7.52 1.16
C PRO A 229 -8.86 -6.93 2.49
N LYS A 230 -8.11 -7.18 3.58
CA LYS A 230 -8.45 -6.64 4.91
C LYS A 230 -8.30 -5.12 4.95
N ALA A 231 -7.23 -4.58 4.36
CA ALA A 231 -6.99 -3.15 4.27
C ALA A 231 -8.10 -2.45 3.46
N MET A 232 -8.46 -3.00 2.30
CA MET A 232 -9.55 -2.46 1.48
C MET A 232 -10.89 -2.47 2.23
N LYS A 233 -11.24 -3.56 2.92
CA LYS A 233 -12.45 -3.60 3.77
C LYS A 233 -12.44 -2.52 4.85
N LYS A 234 -11.29 -2.22 5.46
CA LYS A 234 -11.17 -1.13 6.44
C LYS A 234 -11.39 0.24 5.80
N ILE A 235 -10.80 0.50 4.63
CA ILE A 235 -11.00 1.72 3.85
C ILE A 235 -12.49 1.91 3.53
N ASN A 236 -13.15 0.87 3.00
CA ASN A 236 -14.57 0.92 2.69
C ASN A 236 -15.43 1.21 3.93
N LYS A 237 -15.15 0.57 5.07
CA LYS A 237 -15.82 0.89 6.35
C LYS A 237 -15.58 2.33 6.81
N ALA A 238 -14.39 2.87 6.58
CA ALA A 238 -14.09 4.26 6.90
C ALA A 238 -14.92 5.23 6.03
N CYS A 239 -15.11 4.92 4.75
CA CYS A 239 -15.96 5.70 3.85
C CYS A 239 -17.39 5.83 4.35
N LEU A 240 -17.97 4.76 4.90
CA LEU A 240 -19.34 4.79 5.44
C LEU A 240 -19.51 5.77 6.62
N LYS A 241 -18.42 6.12 7.30
CA LYS A 241 -18.42 7.04 8.45
C LYS A 241 -17.81 8.41 8.14
N TYR A 242 -17.27 8.60 6.93
CA TYR A 242 -16.48 9.78 6.62
C TYR A 242 -17.31 11.06 6.59
N ARG A 243 -18.48 11.02 5.95
CA ARG A 243 -19.33 12.21 5.81
C ARG A 243 -19.71 12.81 7.17
N GLU A 244 -20.18 11.98 8.10
CA GLU A 244 -20.54 12.42 9.45
C GLU A 244 -19.32 12.96 10.20
N TRP A 245 -18.17 12.28 10.10
CA TRP A 245 -16.95 12.75 10.72
C TRP A 245 -16.50 14.10 10.16
N LYS A 246 -16.42 14.23 8.83
CA LYS A 246 -15.90 15.42 8.15
C LYS A 246 -16.77 16.66 8.40
N GLN A 247 -18.08 16.50 8.56
CA GLN A 247 -18.99 17.58 8.98
C GLN A 247 -18.57 18.24 10.30
N ARG A 248 -17.93 17.48 11.20
CA ARG A 248 -17.45 17.97 12.51
C ARG A 248 -15.97 18.41 12.49
N HIS A 249 -15.26 18.24 11.37
CA HIS A 249 -13.82 18.46 11.26
C HIS A 249 -13.49 19.26 9.99
N ASN A 250 -13.83 20.56 10.02
CA ASN A 250 -13.59 21.50 8.92
C ASN A 250 -14.11 20.99 7.56
N PRO A 251 -15.44 20.87 7.36
CA PRO A 251 -16.02 20.21 6.20
C PRO A 251 -15.63 20.82 4.85
N GLY A 252 -15.36 22.12 4.81
CA GLY A 252 -14.92 22.83 3.61
C GLY A 252 -13.42 22.69 3.33
N PHE A 253 -12.62 22.18 4.27
CA PHE A 253 -11.18 22.02 4.11
C PHE A 253 -10.86 20.67 3.46
N LYS A 254 -10.64 20.71 2.13
CA LYS A 254 -10.29 19.59 1.26
C LYS A 254 -9.25 20.04 0.24
N PRO A 255 -7.99 20.28 0.66
CA PRO A 255 -6.94 20.83 -0.20
C PRO A 255 -6.59 19.97 -1.42
N TRP A 256 -6.98 18.69 -1.42
CA TRP A 256 -6.86 17.80 -2.59
C TRP A 256 -7.90 18.09 -3.69
N LEU A 257 -9.04 18.71 -3.35
CA LEU A 257 -10.04 19.19 -4.32
C LEU A 257 -9.87 20.68 -4.64
N TYR A 258 -9.39 21.44 -3.66
CA TYR A 258 -9.28 22.90 -3.68
C TYR A 258 -7.82 23.31 -3.39
N PRO A 259 -6.92 23.25 -4.39
CA PRO A 259 -5.48 23.44 -4.18
C PRO A 259 -5.09 24.80 -3.57
N GLU A 260 -5.93 25.81 -3.71
CA GLU A 260 -5.77 27.12 -3.08
C GLU A 260 -5.83 27.07 -1.55
N GLN A 261 -6.44 26.03 -0.98
CA GLN A 261 -6.45 25.79 0.47
C GLN A 261 -5.12 25.20 0.98
N ASN A 262 -4.24 24.74 0.07
CA ASN A 262 -3.02 24.04 0.43
C ASN A 262 -1.90 25.01 0.85
N SER A 263 -1.66 25.07 2.16
CA SER A 263 -0.62 25.90 2.80
C SER A 263 0.77 25.26 2.86
N LEU A 264 0.96 24.07 2.30
CA LEU A 264 2.27 23.41 2.27
C LEU A 264 3.30 24.23 1.48
N SER A 265 4.54 24.25 1.97
CA SER A 265 5.68 24.84 1.26
C SER A 265 6.03 24.02 0.02
N SER A 266 6.50 24.70 -1.03
CA SER A 266 7.04 24.04 -2.22
C SER A 266 8.39 23.38 -1.90
N ILE A 267 8.58 22.14 -2.32
CA ILE A 267 9.84 21.39 -2.16
C ILE A 267 10.66 21.51 -3.45
N PRO A 268 11.92 21.97 -3.39
CA PRO A 268 12.82 21.90 -4.53
C PRO A 268 13.13 20.44 -4.89
N LEU A 269 13.06 20.07 -6.18
CA LEU A 269 13.39 18.71 -6.63
C LEU A 269 14.81 18.29 -6.26
N SER A 270 15.74 19.23 -6.09
CA SER A 270 17.11 18.99 -5.61
C SER A 270 17.18 18.47 -4.17
N GLU A 271 16.13 18.63 -3.36
CA GLU A 271 16.06 18.04 -2.01
C GLU A 271 15.63 16.56 -2.03
N LEU A 272 15.26 16.06 -3.21
CA LEU A 272 14.72 14.71 -3.41
C LEU A 272 15.69 13.84 -4.23
N SER A 273 15.71 12.54 -3.93
CA SER A 273 16.42 11.54 -4.75
C SER A 273 15.70 10.20 -4.74
N ILE A 274 15.96 9.34 -5.73
CA ILE A 274 15.28 8.05 -5.83
C ILE A 274 15.61 7.17 -4.62
N GLN A 275 14.58 6.55 -4.03
CA GLN A 275 14.75 5.55 -3.00
C GLN A 275 14.93 4.16 -3.64
N HIS A 276 16.18 3.73 -3.81
CA HIS A 276 16.48 2.36 -4.17
C HIS A 276 16.45 1.47 -2.92
N ALA A 277 15.80 0.30 -3.02
CA ALA A 277 15.77 -0.69 -1.94
C ALA A 277 17.19 -1.11 -1.52
N ASP A 278 18.06 -1.41 -2.49
CA ASP A 278 19.43 -1.89 -2.26
C ASP A 278 20.36 -0.86 -1.59
N SER A 279 19.97 0.41 -1.56
CA SER A 279 20.75 1.49 -0.94
C SER A 279 20.46 1.70 0.55
N LEU A 280 19.53 0.92 1.13
CA LEU A 280 19.17 1.00 2.55
C LEU A 280 19.85 -0.11 3.34
N GLU A 281 20.35 0.21 4.53
CA GLU A 281 20.87 -0.77 5.48
C GLU A 281 19.86 -1.89 5.73
N ASN A 282 20.35 -3.13 5.67
CA ASN A 282 19.55 -4.30 6.04
C ASN A 282 19.50 -4.37 7.57
N ILE A 283 18.32 -4.08 8.13
CA ILE A 283 18.08 -4.32 9.54
C ILE A 283 17.76 -5.81 9.71
N ASP A 284 18.66 -6.55 10.34
CA ASP A 284 18.45 -7.96 10.63
C ASP A 284 17.42 -8.13 11.76
N GLU A 285 16.27 -8.71 11.43
CA GLU A 285 15.20 -9.07 12.36
C GLU A 285 15.12 -10.60 12.56
N SER A 286 16.08 -11.38 12.03
CA SER A 286 16.00 -12.86 11.98
C SER A 286 16.19 -13.53 13.35
N GLY A 287 16.84 -12.84 14.29
CA GLY A 287 17.07 -13.30 15.67
C GLY A 287 15.99 -12.92 16.67
N LEU A 288 14.88 -12.31 16.23
CA LEU A 288 13.85 -11.83 17.14
C LEU A 288 12.94 -13.00 17.60
N SER A 289 12.98 -13.33 18.89
CA SER A 289 12.12 -14.33 19.52
C SER A 289 10.71 -13.79 19.82
N GLU A 290 9.70 -14.66 19.77
CA GLU A 290 8.33 -14.33 20.18
C GLU A 290 8.30 -13.95 21.68
N ALA A 291 8.12 -12.66 21.98
CA ALA A 291 7.86 -12.22 23.34
C ALA A 291 6.42 -12.59 23.73
N LYS A 292 6.26 -13.42 24.76
CA LYS A 292 4.95 -13.67 25.40
C LYS A 292 4.47 -12.37 26.06
N GLU A 293 3.32 -11.86 25.65
CA GLU A 293 2.67 -10.74 26.32
C GLU A 293 2.22 -11.16 27.73
N GLU A 294 2.67 -10.41 28.76
CA GLU A 294 2.07 -10.44 30.09
C GLU A 294 0.63 -9.93 29.99
N ARG A 295 -0.33 -10.77 30.40
CA ARG A 295 -1.74 -10.42 30.50
C ARG A 295 -1.91 -9.38 31.60
N GLY A 296 -2.10 -8.11 31.22
CA GLY A 296 -2.72 -7.13 32.10
C GLY A 296 -4.21 -7.41 32.20
N GLU A 297 -4.66 -7.90 33.35
CA GLU A 297 -6.07 -7.96 33.72
C GLU A 297 -6.63 -6.55 33.83
N GLY A 298 -7.62 -6.24 33.00
CA GLY A 298 -8.48 -5.07 33.11
C GLY A 298 -9.91 -5.56 32.95
N SER A 299 -10.60 -5.66 34.09
CA SER A 299 -12.01 -5.99 34.23
C SER A 299 -12.89 -5.02 33.45
N ASP A 300 -13.88 -5.55 32.74
CA ASP A 300 -15.17 -4.88 32.51
C ASP A 300 -16.22 -5.99 32.33
N GLU A 301 -16.77 -6.43 33.46
CA GLU A 301 -18.13 -6.96 33.49
C GLU A 301 -19.08 -5.78 33.69
N GLU A 302 -19.92 -5.50 32.70
CA GLU A 302 -21.27 -5.02 32.99
C GLU A 302 -22.24 -5.64 31.97
N ALA A 303 -23.16 -6.43 32.52
CA ALA A 303 -24.20 -7.18 31.83
C ALA A 303 -25.40 -6.26 31.45
N PRO A 304 -26.29 -6.71 30.54
CA PRO A 304 -27.32 -5.86 29.98
C PRO A 304 -28.60 -5.82 30.84
N HIS A 305 -29.18 -4.62 30.98
CA HIS A 305 -30.60 -4.39 31.17
C HIS A 305 -31.07 -3.22 30.29
#